data_AF-A0AAE1MJ31-F1
#
_entry.id   AF-A0AAE1MJ31-F1
#
_cell.length_a   1.000
_cell.length_b   1.000
_cell.length_c   1.000
_cell.angle_alpha   90.00
_cell.angle_beta   90.00
_cell.angle_gamma   90.00
#
_symmetry.space_group_name_H-M   'P 1'
#
loop_
_entity.id
_entity.type
_entity.pdbx_description
1 polymer ?
#
loop_
_entity_poly.entity_id
_entity_poly.type
_entity_poly.pdbx_seq_one_letter_code
_entity_poly.pdbx_strand_id
1 'polypeptide(L)'
;MNFVEQVLDLESTNVKALYTRAQAYIKLNDLDLGELDIKKALEIDADNRDVKVEYKTLKQKVKEYNRKEAKFYGNMFAKMTKLCLVFCLSPVCVRIEKRHSFIGKWFYIQFSSKGNVT
;
A
#
# COMPACT_ATOMS: atom_id res chain seq x y z
N MET A 1 -9.36 23.06 5.56
CA MET A 1 -8.56 23.48 6.72
C MET A 1 -8.24 22.26 7.54
N ASN A 2 -6.98 21.83 7.52
CA ASN A 2 -6.51 20.64 8.22
C ASN A 2 -6.14 21.01 9.66
N PHE A 3 -7.13 21.10 10.55
CA PHE A 3 -6.91 21.37 11.98
C PHE A 3 -5.87 20.41 12.58
N VAL A 4 -5.87 19.15 12.12
CA VAL A 4 -4.94 18.11 12.58
C VAL A 4 -3.49 18.40 12.17
N GLU A 5 -3.24 19.04 11.02
CA GLU A 5 -1.89 19.42 10.61
C GLU A 5 -1.35 20.55 11.49
N GLN A 6 -2.15 21.57 11.79
CA GLN A 6 -1.75 22.65 12.69
C GLN A 6 -1.40 22.13 14.09
N VAL A 7 -2.14 21.13 14.59
CA VAL A 7 -1.84 20.49 15.88
C VAL A 7 -0.52 19.72 15.82
N LEU A 8 -0.20 19.09 14.69
CA LEU A 8 1.06 18.34 14.52
C LEU A 8 2.27 19.27 14.28
N ASP A 9 2.04 20.47 13.74
CA ASP A 9 3.07 21.50 13.61
C ASP A 9 3.50 22.05 14.98
N LEU A 10 2.56 22.13 15.92
CA LEU A 10 2.83 22.52 17.31
C LEU A 10 3.35 21.33 18.14
N GLU A 11 2.69 20.19 18.04
CA GLU A 11 2.90 18.99 18.87
C GLU A 11 2.99 17.75 17.98
N SER A 12 4.17 17.53 17.39
CA SER A 12 4.42 16.44 16.43
C SER A 12 4.27 15.03 17.02
N THR A 13 4.32 14.91 18.35
CA THR A 13 4.22 13.64 19.10
C THR A 13 2.84 13.37 19.67
N ASN A 14 1.82 14.15 19.28
CA ASN A 14 0.47 13.95 19.79
C ASN A 14 -0.21 12.70 19.19
N VAL A 15 -0.28 11.63 19.98
CA VAL A 15 -0.90 10.34 19.61
C VAL A 15 -2.33 10.50 19.10
N LYS A 16 -3.13 11.38 19.73
CA LYS A 16 -4.54 11.59 19.36
C LYS A 16 -4.69 12.28 18.00
N ALA A 17 -3.80 13.23 17.71
CA ALA A 17 -3.77 13.91 16.41
C ALA A 17 -3.34 12.93 15.30
N LEU A 18 -2.27 12.16 15.51
CA LEU A 18 -1.82 11.11 14.60
C LEU A 18 -2.92 10.08 14.33
N TYR A 19 -3.61 9.62 15.37
CA TYR A 19 -4.71 8.67 15.27
C TYR A 19 -5.87 9.22 14.41
N THR A 20 -6.25 10.48 14.63
CA THR A 20 -7.34 11.12 13.88
C THR A 20 -6.97 11.32 12.42
N ARG A 21 -5.70 11.68 12.13
CA ARG A 21 -5.18 11.78 10.76
C ARG A 21 -5.17 10.44 10.06
N ALA A 22 -4.72 9.38 10.74
CA ALA A 22 -4.77 8.03 10.22
C ALA A 22 -6.20 7.58 9.88
N GLN A 23 -7.18 7.86 10.77
CA GLN A 23 -8.58 7.56 10.49
C GLN A 23 -9.11 8.33 9.26
N ALA A 24 -8.70 9.58 9.07
CA ALA A 24 -9.04 10.35 7.88
C ALA A 24 -8.45 9.70 6.61
N TYR A 25 -7.18 9.32 6.62
CA TYR A 25 -6.55 8.61 5.49
C TYR A 25 -7.21 7.26 5.20
N ILE A 26 -7.58 6.51 6.23
CA ILE A 26 -8.32 5.25 6.09
C ILE A 26 -9.68 5.45 5.41
N LYS A 27 -10.35 6.59 5.67
CA LYS A 27 -11.61 6.96 5.01
C LYS A 27 -11.39 7.42 3.57
N LEU A 28 -10.30 8.13 3.31
CA LEU A 28 -9.88 8.56 1.97
C LEU A 28 -9.26 7.44 1.13
N ASN A 29 -9.10 6.25 1.73
CA ASN A 29 -8.50 5.07 1.11
C ASN A 29 -6.98 5.22 0.81
N ASP A 30 -6.33 6.19 1.47
CA ASP A 30 -4.87 6.41 1.48
C ASP A 30 -4.20 5.55 2.56
N LEU A 31 -4.25 4.23 2.35
CA LEU A 31 -3.86 3.26 3.39
C LEU A 31 -2.37 3.33 3.76
N ASP A 32 -1.50 3.73 2.83
CA ASP A 32 -0.05 3.85 3.07
C ASP A 32 0.28 4.99 4.04
N LEU A 33 -0.37 6.15 3.88
CA LEU A 33 -0.19 7.30 4.76
C LEU A 33 -0.79 7.02 6.15
N GLY A 34 -1.95 6.36 6.19
CA GLY A 34 -2.54 5.90 7.44
C GLY A 34 -1.66 4.91 8.20
N GLU A 35 -0.93 4.03 7.50
CA GLU A 35 0.01 3.10 8.13
C GLU A 35 1.18 3.81 8.79
N LEU A 36 1.74 4.83 8.14
CA LEU A 36 2.84 5.63 8.68
C LEU A 36 2.45 6.34 9.97
N ASP A 37 1.26 6.94 10.00
CA ASP A 37 0.78 7.66 11.18
C ASP A 37 0.47 6.73 12.36
N ILE A 38 -0.12 5.56 12.09
CA ILE A 38 -0.37 4.56 13.13
C ILE A 38 0.94 3.98 13.67
N LYS A 39 1.95 3.73 12.82
CA LYS A 39 3.26 3.27 13.27
C LYS A 39 3.94 4.28 14.19
N LYS A 40 3.93 5.57 13.82
CA LYS A 40 4.42 6.65 14.68
C LYS A 40 3.67 6.71 16.01
N ALA A 41 2.35 6.56 15.99
CA ALA A 41 1.55 6.51 17.21
C ALA A 41 1.93 5.33 18.12
N LEU A 42 2.22 4.15 17.55
CA LEU A 42 2.67 2.96 18.29
C LEU A 42 4.12 3.07 18.80
N GLU A 43 4.97 3.84 18.13
CA GLU A 43 6.34 4.14 18.60
C GLU A 43 6.31 5.01 19.86
N ILE A 44 5.33 5.92 19.97
CA ILE A 44 5.17 6.82 21.11
C ILE A 44 4.41 6.12 22.25
N ASP A 45 3.27 5.50 21.93
CA ASP A 45 2.43 4.79 22.89
C ASP A 45 2.13 3.37 22.37
N ALA A 46 3.05 2.48 22.69
CA ALA A 46 2.96 1.07 22.33
C ALA A 46 1.87 0.32 23.11
N ASP A 47 1.34 0.87 24.21
CA ASP A 47 0.31 0.19 25.01
C ASP A 47 -1.11 0.56 24.59
N ASN A 48 -1.28 1.63 23.83
CA ASN A 48 -2.58 2.12 23.40
C ASN A 48 -3.43 1.04 22.70
N ARG A 49 -4.59 0.73 23.30
CA ARG A 49 -5.49 -0.32 22.82
C ARG A 49 -6.20 0.10 21.53
N ASP A 50 -6.58 1.37 21.41
CA ASP A 50 -7.36 1.88 20.28
C ASP A 50 -6.52 1.89 19.00
N VAL A 51 -5.27 2.36 19.10
CA VAL A 51 -4.31 2.38 17.98
C VAL A 51 -4.02 0.96 17.48
N LYS A 52 -3.89 -0.03 18.38
CA LYS A 52 -3.70 -1.44 18.02
C LYS A 52 -4.90 -2.03 17.28
N VAL A 53 -6.12 -1.68 17.67
CA VAL A 53 -7.34 -2.14 17.00
C VAL A 53 -7.41 -1.53 15.60
N GLU A 54 -7.19 -0.23 15.47
CA GLU A 54 -7.22 0.45 14.17
C GLU A 54 -6.14 -0.09 13.22
N TYR A 55 -4.94 -0.39 13.73
CA TYR A 55 -3.86 -1.01 12.95
C TYR A 55 -4.27 -2.37 12.36
N LYS A 56 -5.02 -3.19 13.11
CA LYS A 56 -5.55 -4.46 12.62
C LYS A 56 -6.56 -4.24 11.49
N THR A 57 -7.47 -3.28 11.66
CA THR A 57 -8.47 -2.89 10.65
C THR A 57 -7.79 -2.39 9.38
N LEU A 58 -6.77 -1.54 9.51
CA LEU A 58 -5.96 -1.04 8.40
C LEU A 58 -5.35 -2.21 7.60
N LYS A 59 -4.69 -3.17 8.28
CA LYS A 59 -4.10 -4.34 7.62
C LYS A 59 -5.12 -5.17 6.85
N GLN A 60 -6.34 -5.30 7.36
CA GLN A 60 -7.42 -6.00 6.65
C GLN A 60 -7.79 -5.25 5.37
N LYS A 61 -7.97 -3.92 5.43
CA LYS A 61 -8.25 -3.09 4.26
C LYS A 61 -7.15 -3.16 3.21
N VAL A 62 -5.88 -3.12 3.62
CA VAL A 62 -4.73 -3.25 2.70
C VAL A 62 -4.75 -4.60 1.98
N LYS A 63 -5.04 -5.70 2.68
CA LYS A 63 -5.15 -7.03 2.06
C LYS A 63 -6.28 -7.08 1.03
N GLU A 64 -7.42 -6.49 1.34
CA GLU A 64 -8.55 -6.42 0.42
C GLU A 64 -8.23 -5.57 -0.81
N TYR A 65 -7.58 -4.42 -0.62
CA TYR A 65 -7.13 -3.56 -1.70
C TYR A 65 -6.15 -4.29 -2.63
N ASN A 66 -5.12 -4.91 -2.06
CA ASN A 66 -4.15 -5.70 -2.82
C ASN A 66 -4.80 -6.88 -3.56
N ARG A 67 -5.81 -7.53 -2.98
CA ARG A 67 -6.56 -8.61 -3.66
C ARG A 67 -7.36 -8.09 -4.84
N LYS A 68 -7.95 -6.89 -4.74
CA LYS A 68 -8.68 -6.25 -5.84
C LYS A 68 -7.71 -5.81 -6.94
N GLU A 69 -6.60 -5.17 -6.57
CA GLU A 69 -5.54 -4.77 -7.50
C GLU A 69 -4.95 -5.96 -8.24
N ALA A 70 -4.57 -7.04 -7.55
CA ALA A 70 -3.99 -8.23 -8.18
C ALA A 70 -4.94 -8.85 -9.22
N LYS A 71 -6.25 -8.88 -8.95
CA LYS A 71 -7.25 -9.35 -9.93
C LYS A 71 -7.37 -8.39 -11.12
N PHE A 72 -7.36 -7.09 -10.87
CA PHE A 72 -7.46 -6.07 -11.89
C PHE A 72 -6.26 -6.10 -12.84
N TYR A 73 -5.04 -6.08 -12.30
CA TYR A 73 -3.80 -6.18 -13.07
C TYR A 73 -3.65 -7.56 -13.73
N GLY A 74 -4.06 -8.66 -13.08
CA GLY A 74 -4.06 -9.99 -13.68
C GLY A 74 -4.95 -10.08 -14.93
N ASN A 75 -6.15 -9.50 -14.88
CA ASN A 75 -7.05 -9.42 -16.03
C ASN A 75 -6.53 -8.49 -17.13
N MET A 76 -5.87 -7.38 -16.78
CA MET A 76 -5.23 -6.49 -17.75
C MET A 76 -4.02 -7.15 -18.42
N PHE A 77 -3.18 -7.86 -17.66
CA PHE A 77 -2.03 -8.60 -18.18
C PHE A 77 -2.49 -9.68 -19.16
N ALA A 78 -3.50 -10.48 -18.80
CA ALA A 78 -4.04 -11.51 -19.69
C ALA A 78 -4.61 -10.93 -21.01
N LYS A 79 -5.19 -9.72 -20.99
CA LYS A 79 -5.65 -9.02 -22.19
C LYS A 79 -4.49 -8.44 -23.00
N MET A 80 -3.47 -7.87 -22.35
CA MET A 80 -2.26 -7.39 -23.03
C MET A 80 -1.45 -8.52 -23.66
N THR A 81 -1.33 -9.68 -23.02
CA THR A 81 -0.66 -10.84 -23.61
C THR A 81 -1.40 -11.31 -24.87
N LYS A 82 -2.74 -11.26 -24.89
CA LYS A 82 -3.54 -11.56 -26.09
C LYS A 82 -3.34 -10.55 -27.22
N LEU A 83 -3.08 -9.27 -26.92
CA LEU A 83 -2.76 -8.24 -27.90
C LEU A 83 -1.29 -8.29 -28.36
N CYS A 84 -0.36 -8.63 -27.47
CA CYS A 84 1.08 -8.73 -27.76
C CYS A 84 1.43 -9.93 -28.66
N LEU A 85 0.60 -10.99 -28.64
CA LEU A 85 0.72 -12.13 -29.55
C LEU A 85 0.60 -11.75 -31.05
N VAL A 86 0.12 -10.54 -31.37
CA VAL A 86 0.06 -10.05 -32.76
C VAL A 86 1.33 -9.28 -33.18
N PHE A 87 2.17 -8.79 -32.25
CA PHE A 87 3.31 -7.91 -32.58
C PHE A 87 4.72 -8.42 -32.23
N CYS A 88 4.91 -9.43 -31.35
CA CYS A 88 6.26 -9.95 -31.04
C CYS A 88 6.81 -11.00 -32.04
N LEU A 89 6.22 -11.19 -33.23
CA LEU A 89 6.86 -11.97 -34.31
C LEU A 89 7.88 -11.15 -35.13
N SER A 90 8.11 -9.87 -34.80
CA SER A 90 9.22 -9.10 -35.35
C SER A 90 10.37 -8.97 -34.33
N PRO A 91 11.65 -9.08 -34.75
CA PRO A 91 12.82 -9.13 -33.86
C PRO A 91 13.14 -7.81 -33.13
N VAL A 92 12.21 -6.87 -33.03
CA VAL A 92 12.36 -5.62 -32.30
C VAL A 92 11.40 -5.59 -31.08
N CYS A 93 11.34 -6.68 -30.30
CA CYS A 93 10.70 -6.61 -28.98
C CYS A 93 11.67 -5.94 -27.98
N VAL A 94 11.41 -4.64 -27.81
CA VAL A 94 12.01 -3.67 -26.89
C VAL A 94 12.49 -4.33 -25.61
N ARG A 95 13.80 -4.31 -25.42
CA ARG A 95 14.44 -4.38 -24.11
C ARG A 95 13.91 -3.18 -23.32
N ILE A 96 12.86 -3.40 -22.53
CA ILE A 96 12.38 -2.41 -21.55
C ILE A 96 13.47 -2.34 -20.49
N GLU A 97 14.43 -1.47 -20.76
CA GLU A 97 15.50 -1.12 -19.87
C GLU A 97 14.89 -0.52 -18.61
N LYS A 98 15.32 -1.06 -17.47
CA LYS A 98 14.91 -0.64 -16.14
C LYS A 98 15.28 0.82 -15.93
N ARG A 99 14.35 1.75 -16.15
CA ARG A 99 14.45 3.10 -15.59
C ARG A 99 13.08 3.66 -15.21
N HIS A 100 13.08 4.19 -14.00
CA HIS A 100 12.06 5.03 -13.36
C HIS A 100 10.93 4.34 -12.57
N SER A 101 11.26 4.12 -11.29
CA SER A 101 10.51 4.62 -10.12
C SER A 101 9.09 4.12 -9.85
N PHE A 102 8.70 2.94 -10.33
CA PHE A 102 7.39 2.34 -9.98
C PHE A 102 7.45 0.85 -9.58
N ILE A 103 8.63 0.37 -9.17
CA ILE A 103 8.89 -1.07 -8.92
C ILE A 103 8.79 -1.44 -7.42
N GLY A 104 8.54 -0.49 -6.53
CA GLY A 104 8.64 -0.69 -5.08
C GLY A 104 7.68 -1.71 -4.43
N LYS A 105 6.55 -2.06 -5.07
CA LYS A 105 5.54 -2.95 -4.47
C LYS A 105 5.34 -4.29 -5.19
N TRP A 106 5.75 -4.42 -6.45
CA TRP A 106 5.56 -5.67 -7.20
C TRP A 106 6.55 -6.78 -6.82
N PHE A 107 7.67 -6.46 -6.17
CA PHE A 107 8.57 -7.50 -5.65
C PHE A 107 7.97 -8.24 -4.44
N TYR A 108 7.05 -7.61 -3.69
CA TYR A 108 6.57 -8.16 -2.42
C TYR A 108 5.47 -9.23 -2.57
N ILE A 109 4.75 -9.24 -3.69
CA ILE A 109 3.64 -10.19 -3.90
C ILE A 109 4.13 -11.52 -4.49
N GLN A 110 5.22 -11.53 -5.25
CA GLN A 110 5.71 -12.75 -5.90
C GLN A 110 6.51 -13.67 -4.95
N PHE A 111 6.98 -13.18 -3.80
CA PHE A 111 7.78 -13.97 -2.87
C PHE A 111 6.98 -14.69 -1.76
N SER A 112 5.76 -14.24 -1.43
CA SER A 112 5.01 -14.83 -0.29
C SER A 112 4.22 -16.10 -0.64
N SER A 113 4.15 -16.52 -1.91
CA SER A 113 3.37 -17.69 -2.35
C SER A 113 4.20 -18.98 -2.52
N LYS A 114 5.51 -18.95 -2.24
CA LYS A 114 6.40 -20.15 -2.34
C LYS A 114 7.17 -20.40 -1.04
N GLY A 115 6.48 -20.36 0.08
CA GLY A 115 7.00 -20.78 1.39
C GLY A 115 6.05 -21.76 2.05
N ASN A 116 5.97 -22.96 1.49
CA ASN A 116 5.62 -24.21 2.20
C ASN A 116 5.71 -25.35 1.19
N VAL A 117 6.93 -25.86 1.02
CA VAL A 117 7.18 -27.22 0.56
C VAL A 117 7.79 -27.93 1.77
N THR A 118 7.00 -28.79 2.40
CA THR A 118 7.48 -30.02 3.03
C THR A 118 7.19 -31.14 2.06
#